data_AF-A0A2W6AWX2-F1
#
_entry.id   AF-A0A2W6AWX2-F1
#
_cell.length_a   1.000
_cell.length_b   1.000
_cell.length_c   1.000
_cell.angle_alpha   90.00
_cell.angle_beta   90.00
_cell.angle_gamma   90.00
#
_symmetry.space_group_name_H-M   'P 1'
#
loop_
_entity.id
_entity.type
_entity.pdbx_description
1 polymer ?
#
loop_
_entity_poly.entity_id
_entity_poly.type
_entity_poly.pdbx_seq_one_letter_code
_entity_poly.pdbx_strand_id
1 'polypeptide(L)'
;MENTNPTANEQNISASLTPRQVVELLDKYIVGQSEAKRAVAIALRNRYRRQRLTNEMRDEVSPKNILMIGPTGVGKTEIARRVAKLIDAPFLKIEATKFTEAGYVGRDVDSIIRDIT
;
A
#
# COMPACT_ATOMS: atom_id res chain seq x y z
N MET A 1 2.49 37.61 23.17
CA MET A 1 1.13 37.46 22.63
C MET A 1 1.22 36.42 21.53
N GLU A 2 0.52 35.31 21.77
CA GLU A 2 0.29 34.11 20.95
C GLU A 2 1.36 33.58 19.98
N ASN A 3 1.95 32.45 20.40
CA ASN A 3 2.43 31.40 19.51
C ASN A 3 1.23 30.72 18.82
N THR A 4 1.24 30.62 17.50
CA THR A 4 0.54 29.55 16.77
C THR A 4 1.48 28.94 15.77
N ASN A 5 2.30 27.99 16.25
CA ASN A 5 2.92 26.98 15.40
C ASN A 5 1.82 26.35 14.53
N PRO A 6 1.99 26.23 13.20
CA PRO A 6 1.10 25.41 12.41
C PRO A 6 1.11 23.99 13.00
N THR A 7 -0.08 23.52 13.31
CA THR A 7 -0.39 22.28 14.00
C THR A 7 0.43 21.09 13.51
N ALA A 8 1.14 20.44 14.43
CA ALA A 8 1.84 19.15 14.24
C ALA A 8 0.91 17.95 13.96
N ASN A 9 -0.29 18.18 13.41
CA ASN A 9 -1.38 17.22 13.34
C ASN A 9 -1.74 16.77 11.90
N GLU A 10 -1.11 17.34 10.87
CA GLU A 10 -1.35 16.93 9.48
C GLU A 10 -0.46 15.76 9.02
N GLN A 11 0.66 15.50 9.70
CA GLN A 11 1.66 14.53 9.26
C GLN A 11 1.45 13.08 9.76
N ASN A 12 0.39 12.79 10.54
CA ASN A 12 0.16 11.45 11.12
C ASN A 12 -1.24 10.86 10.84
N ILE A 13 -1.95 11.36 9.82
CA ILE A 13 -3.27 10.83 9.47
C ILE A 13 -3.16 9.42 8.90
N SER A 14 -2.10 9.11 8.13
CA SER A 14 -1.93 7.85 7.40
C SER A 14 -1.81 6.60 8.29
N ALA A 15 -1.23 6.73 9.48
CA ALA A 15 -0.95 5.59 10.36
C ALA A 15 -2.17 5.17 11.21
N SER A 16 -3.08 6.09 11.54
CA SER A 16 -4.15 5.80 12.52
C SER A 16 -5.47 5.31 11.91
N LEU A 17 -5.63 5.37 10.58
CA LEU A 17 -6.87 5.03 9.89
C LEU A 17 -7.40 3.65 10.30
N THR A 18 -8.71 3.61 10.55
CA THR A 18 -9.42 2.35 10.73
C THR A 18 -9.70 1.69 9.39
N PRO A 19 -9.88 0.35 9.33
CA PRO A 19 -10.21 -0.32 8.09
C PRO A 19 -11.46 0.24 7.39
N ARG A 20 -12.47 0.68 8.15
CA ARG A 20 -13.68 1.31 7.59
C ARG A 20 -13.37 2.62 6.89
N GLN A 21 -12.61 3.51 7.53
CA GLN A 21 -12.19 4.79 6.94
C GLN A 21 -11.36 4.60 5.66
N VAL A 22 -10.48 3.59 5.62
CA VAL A 22 -9.73 3.27 4.39
C VAL A 22 -10.69 2.87 3.27
N VAL A 23 -11.67 1.99 3.55
CA VAL A 23 -12.67 1.57 2.55
C VAL A 23 -13.47 2.77 2.05
N GLU A 24 -13.97 3.63 2.95
CA GLU A 24 -14.72 4.85 2.59
C GLU A 24 -13.91 5.82 1.71
N LEU A 25 -12.60 5.96 1.98
CA LEU A 25 -11.72 6.79 1.16
C LEU A 25 -11.48 6.16 -0.22
N LEU A 26 -11.40 4.84 -0.31
CA LEU A 26 -11.28 4.11 -1.58
C LEU A 26 -12.59 4.13 -2.37
N ASP A 27 -13.75 4.17 -1.71
CA ASP A 27 -15.07 4.27 -2.36
C ASP A 27 -15.22 5.54 -3.20
N LYS A 28 -14.49 6.62 -2.87
CA LYS A 28 -14.49 7.87 -3.64
C LYS A 28 -13.88 7.73 -5.04
N TYR A 29 -13.07 6.70 -5.27
CA TYR A 29 -12.31 6.54 -6.52
C TYR A 29 -12.57 5.21 -7.23
N ILE A 30 -12.92 4.16 -6.48
CA ILE A 30 -13.17 2.83 -7.01
C ILE A 30 -14.63 2.47 -6.72
N VAL A 31 -15.40 2.10 -7.73
CA VAL A 31 -16.78 1.65 -7.56
C VAL A 31 -16.80 0.13 -7.36
N GLY A 32 -17.57 -0.38 -6.39
CA GLY A 32 -17.64 -1.81 -6.09
C GLY A 32 -16.36 -2.38 -5.47
N GLN A 33 -16.00 -3.64 -5.79
CA GLN A 33 -14.76 -4.29 -5.33
C GLN A 33 -14.56 -4.32 -3.79
N SER A 34 -15.65 -4.50 -3.03
CA SER A 34 -15.65 -4.42 -1.56
C SER A 34 -14.63 -5.36 -0.90
N GLU A 35 -14.50 -6.59 -1.40
CA GLU A 35 -13.54 -7.56 -0.87
C GLU A 35 -12.09 -7.12 -1.06
N ALA A 36 -11.75 -6.59 -2.23
CA ALA A 36 -10.41 -6.08 -2.50
C ALA A 36 -10.08 -4.85 -1.64
N LYS A 37 -11.02 -3.92 -1.48
CA LYS A 37 -10.85 -2.76 -0.59
C LYS A 37 -10.65 -3.19 0.86
N ARG A 38 -11.45 -4.15 1.33
CA ARG A 38 -11.35 -4.70 2.69
C ARG A 38 -10.01 -5.39 2.92
N ALA A 39 -9.56 -6.20 1.97
CA ALA A 39 -8.27 -6.90 2.05
C ALA A 39 -7.11 -5.91 2.22
N VAL A 40 -7.08 -4.85 1.42
CA VAL A 40 -6.03 -3.84 1.52
C VAL A 40 -6.15 -3.01 2.81
N ALA A 41 -7.36 -2.64 3.22
CA ALA A 41 -7.59 -1.94 4.47
C ALA A 41 -7.09 -2.73 5.70
N ILE A 42 -7.28 -4.05 5.70
CA ILE A 42 -6.74 -4.94 6.74
C ILE A 42 -5.22 -4.99 6.70
N ALA A 43 -4.61 -5.11 5.52
CA ALA A 43 -3.15 -5.13 5.38
C ALA A 43 -2.51 -3.84 5.91
N LEU A 44 -3.09 -2.67 5.60
CA LEU A 44 -2.64 -1.39 6.13
C LEU A 44 -2.77 -1.33 7.66
N ARG A 45 -3.91 -1.77 8.20
CA ARG A 45 -4.11 -1.81 9.66
C ARG A 45 -3.14 -2.75 10.36
N ASN A 46 -2.80 -3.87 9.73
CA ASN A 46 -1.81 -4.81 10.24
C ASN A 46 -0.40 -4.20 10.24
N ARG A 47 -0.04 -3.41 9.22
CA ARG A 47 1.22 -2.66 9.21
C ARG A 47 1.30 -1.70 10.40
N TYR A 48 0.24 -0.94 10.67
CA TYR A 48 0.19 -0.05 11.84
C TYR A 48 0.27 -0.82 13.16
N ARG A 49 -0.47 -1.93 13.29
CA ARG A 49 -0.42 -2.78 14.49
C ARG A 49 0.98 -3.35 14.73
N ARG A 50 1.66 -3.80 13.67
CA ARG A 50 3.04 -4.31 13.74
C ARG A 50 4.02 -3.28 14.30
N GLN A 51 3.88 -2.00 13.92
CA GLN A 51 4.73 -0.92 14.45
C GLN A 51 4.55 -0.68 15.95
N ARG A 52 3.46 -1.15 16.54
CA ARG A 52 3.15 -1.02 17.98
C ARG A 52 3.51 -2.26 18.79
N LEU A 53 4.00 -3.31 18.15
CA LEU A 53 4.54 -4.49 18.84
C LEU A 53 5.92 -4.19 19.42
N THR A 54 6.31 -4.99 20.43
CA THR A 54 7.69 -5.07 20.94
C THR A 54 8.64 -5.50 19.82
N ASN A 55 9.93 -5.18 19.95
CA ASN A 55 10.90 -5.48 18.90
C ASN A 55 10.98 -6.97 18.59
N GLU A 56 11.01 -7.82 19.63
CA GLU A 56 11.04 -9.29 19.50
C GLU A 56 9.86 -9.82 18.68
N MET A 57 8.63 -9.38 19.00
CA MET A 57 7.44 -9.81 18.28
C MET A 57 7.32 -9.18 16.88
N ARG A 58 7.92 -8.00 16.66
CA ARG A 58 7.83 -7.29 15.38
C ARG A 58 8.55 -8.01 14.25
N ASP A 59 9.66 -8.68 14.58
CA ASP A 59 10.49 -9.42 13.63
C ASP A 59 9.81 -10.73 13.19
N GLU A 60 8.99 -11.32 14.07
CA GLU A 60 8.20 -12.51 13.75
C GLU A 60 6.99 -12.23 12.83
N VAL A 61 6.51 -10.97 12.79
CA VAL A 61 5.33 -10.61 12.02
C VAL A 61 5.71 -10.09 10.63
N SER A 62 5.61 -10.94 9.61
CA SER A 62 5.82 -10.54 8.22
C SER A 62 4.63 -9.76 7.62
N PRO A 63 4.87 -8.84 6.66
CA PRO A 63 3.80 -8.21 5.89
C PRO A 63 2.86 -9.22 5.22
N LYS A 64 1.57 -8.89 5.14
CA LYS A 64 0.56 -9.71 4.44
C LYS A 64 0.44 -9.24 2.99
N ASN A 65 1.13 -9.93 2.09
CA ASN A 65 1.05 -9.70 0.65
C ASN A 65 -0.34 -10.03 0.11
N ILE A 66 -0.77 -9.33 -0.94
CA ILE A 66 -2.12 -9.47 -1.51
C ILE A 66 -2.00 -9.90 -2.97
N LEU A 67 -2.70 -10.97 -3.33
CA LEU A 67 -2.92 -11.39 -4.71
C LEU A 67 -4.35 -10.98 -5.13
N MET A 68 -4.47 -10.14 -6.15
CA MET A 68 -5.77 -9.72 -6.70
C MET A 68 -6.12 -10.54 -7.94
N ILE A 69 -7.24 -11.25 -7.91
CA ILE A 69 -7.74 -12.06 -9.03
C ILE A 69 -8.98 -11.39 -9.62
N GLY A 70 -9.01 -11.22 -10.94
CA GLY A 70 -10.17 -10.66 -11.66
C GLY A 70 -9.82 -10.22 -13.08
N PRO A 71 -10.82 -9.90 -13.92
CA PRO A 71 -10.60 -9.53 -15.32
C PRO A 71 -9.87 -8.18 -15.46
N THR A 72 -9.39 -7.86 -16.66
CA THR A 72 -8.75 -6.57 -16.95
C THR A 72 -9.75 -5.41 -16.78
N GLY A 73 -9.25 -4.21 -16.47
CA GLY A 73 -10.10 -3.01 -16.35
C GLY A 73 -10.92 -2.84 -15.07
N VAL A 74 -11.04 -3.85 -14.19
CA VAL A 74 -11.89 -3.76 -12.98
C VAL A 74 -11.33 -2.94 -11.80
N GLY A 75 -10.18 -2.29 -11.97
CA GLY A 75 -9.60 -1.41 -10.94
C GLY A 75 -8.54 -2.02 -10.02
N LYS A 76 -8.03 -3.24 -10.29
CA LYS A 76 -6.96 -3.87 -9.48
C LYS A 76 -5.75 -2.95 -9.24
N THR A 77 -5.21 -2.39 -10.32
CA THR A 77 -4.07 -1.46 -10.25
C THR A 77 -4.43 -0.14 -9.59
N GLU A 78 -5.67 0.35 -9.78
CA GLU A 78 -6.13 1.62 -9.20
C GLU A 78 -6.28 1.51 -7.68
N ILE A 79 -6.74 0.37 -7.16
CA ILE A 79 -6.77 0.11 -5.71
C ILE A 79 -5.37 0.23 -5.12
N ALA A 80 -4.37 -0.46 -5.70
CA ALA A 80 -2.99 -0.41 -5.21
C ALA A 80 -2.40 1.01 -5.27
N ARG A 81 -2.62 1.72 -6.39
CA ARG A 81 -2.17 3.11 -6.57
C ARG A 81 -2.80 4.07 -5.56
N ARG A 82 -4.12 3.98 -5.35
CA ARG A 82 -4.86 4.85 -4.41
C ARG A 82 -4.45 4.60 -2.98
N VAL A 83 -4.21 3.35 -2.63
CA VAL A 83 -3.73 2.96 -1.31
C VAL A 83 -2.36 3.57 -1.04
N ALA A 84 -1.41 3.46 -1.98
CA ALA A 84 -0.10 4.05 -1.80
C ALA A 84 -0.16 5.58 -1.63
N LYS A 85 -0.99 6.25 -2.44
CA LYS A 85 -1.24 7.70 -2.30
C LYS A 85 -1.91 8.07 -0.98
N LEU A 86 -2.80 7.24 -0.45
CA LEU A 86 -3.49 7.48 0.81
C LEU A 86 -2.53 7.48 2.01
N ILE A 87 -1.51 6.64 1.97
CA ILE A 87 -0.54 6.49 3.06
C ILE A 87 0.79 7.21 2.80
N ASP A 88 0.87 7.95 1.70
CA ASP A 88 2.10 8.58 1.22
C ASP A 88 3.29 7.60 1.14
N ALA A 89 3.06 6.46 0.48
CA ALA A 89 4.08 5.42 0.28
C ALA A 89 4.61 5.42 -1.16
N PRO A 90 5.90 5.09 -1.36
CA PRO A 90 6.46 4.81 -2.68
C PRO A 90 5.64 3.75 -3.41
N PHE A 91 5.40 3.94 -4.71
CA PHE A 91 4.59 3.05 -5.52
C PHE A 91 5.23 2.79 -6.88
N LEU A 92 5.47 1.52 -7.18
CA LEU A 92 6.03 1.06 -8.44
C LEU A 92 5.10 0.03 -9.09
N LYS A 93 4.73 0.26 -10.36
CA LYS A 93 4.02 -0.71 -11.20
C LYS A 93 5.02 -1.37 -12.15
N ILE A 94 5.20 -2.68 -11.99
CA ILE A 94 6.01 -3.51 -12.89
C ILE A 94 5.15 -4.60 -13.55
N GLU A 95 5.64 -5.14 -14.66
CA GLU A 95 5.05 -6.29 -15.35
C GLU A 95 6.02 -7.47 -15.21
N ALA A 96 5.53 -8.61 -14.71
CA ALA A 96 6.38 -9.77 -14.41
C ALA A 96 7.07 -10.36 -15.65
N THR A 97 6.44 -10.24 -16.82
CA THR A 97 6.99 -10.73 -18.10
C THR A 97 8.28 -10.03 -18.52
N LYS A 98 8.56 -8.83 -17.98
CA LYS A 98 9.82 -8.10 -18.23
C LYS A 98 11.07 -8.81 -17.67
N PHE A 99 10.88 -9.79 -16.79
CA PHE A 99 11.95 -10.55 -16.14
C PHE A 99 12.12 -11.96 -16.73
N THR A 100 11.27 -12.35 -17.69
CA THR A 100 11.27 -13.68 -18.31
C THR A 100 11.45 -13.64 -19.83
N GLU A 101 11.68 -12.47 -20.42
CA GLU A 101 11.90 -12.36 -21.88
C GLU A 101 13.12 -13.19 -22.28
N ALA A 102 12.92 -14.14 -23.21
CA ALA A 102 13.95 -15.03 -23.73
C ALA A 102 14.98 -14.24 -24.55
N GLY A 103 15.97 -13.69 -23.85
CA GLY A 103 17.04 -12.87 -24.40
C GLY A 103 18.13 -12.63 -23.34
N TYR A 104 19.40 -12.60 -23.79
CA TYR A 104 20.61 -12.88 -23.00
C TYR A 104 20.96 -11.89 -21.86
N VAL A 105 20.14 -10.88 -21.56
CA VAL A 105 20.25 -10.06 -20.33
C VAL A 105 18.85 -9.53 -19.98
N GLY A 106 18.00 -10.36 -19.36
CA GLY A 106 16.74 -9.87 -18.76
C GLY A 106 17.04 -8.77 -17.74
N ARG A 107 16.07 -7.86 -17.47
CA ARG A 107 16.25 -6.92 -16.35
C ARG A 107 16.47 -7.71 -15.06
N ASP A 108 17.42 -7.28 -14.27
CA ASP A 108 17.68 -7.85 -12.94
C ASP A 108 16.49 -7.59 -12.00
N VAL A 109 16.08 -8.60 -11.24
CA VAL A 109 14.99 -8.50 -10.25
C VAL A 109 15.33 -7.44 -9.19
N ASP A 110 16.60 -7.24 -8.90
CA ASP A 110 17.05 -6.19 -7.97
C ASP A 110 16.70 -4.78 -8.43
N SER A 111 16.48 -4.57 -9.74
CA SER A 111 16.02 -3.27 -10.27
C SER A 111 14.68 -2.83 -9.68
N ILE A 112 13.81 -3.76 -9.26
CA ILE A 112 12.52 -3.45 -8.63
C ILE A 112 12.72 -2.63 -7.35
N ILE A 113 13.76 -2.95 -6.57
CA ILE A 113 14.08 -2.26 -5.32
C ILE A 113 14.81 -0.93 -5.58
N ARG A 114 15.53 -0.81 -6.69
CA ARG A 114 16.17 0.47 -7.06
C ARG A 114 15.14 1.49 -7.54
N ASP A 115 14.14 1.03 -8.28
CA ASP A 115 13.10 1.88 -8.87
C ASP A 115 11.98 2.27 -7.90
N ILE A 116 11.88 1.64 -6.72
CA ILE A 116 10.91 1.97 -5.66
C ILE A 116 11.46 3.06 -4.73
N THR A 117 11.84 4.21 -5.30
CA THR A 117 12.32 5.38 -4.54
C THR A 117 11.22 6.38 -4.25
#